data_AF-A0A1V5GYD2-F1
#
_entry.id   AF-A0A1V5GYD2-F1
#
_cell.length_a   1.000
_cell.length_b   1.000
_cell.length_c   1.000
_cell.angle_alpha   90.00
_cell.angle_beta   90.00
_cell.angle_gamma   90.00
#
_symmetry.space_group_name_H-M   'P 1'
#
loop_
_entity.id
_entity.type
_entity.pdbx_description
1 polymer ?
#
loop_
_entity_poly.entity_id
_entity_poly.type
_entity_poly.pdbx_seq_one_letter_code
_entity_poly.pdbx_strand_id
1 'polypeptide(L)'
;MSRRTLSSTWSSFERLVRQHGKSTGKSDAKGTGKAAGGKLEAIDELIRKSNASRIGEALATLFVHPYGMPEVTVQFAESVKGKFPDWDTTYDETKGVVWVNVIGVFRFLDECATAVETLKTPEARKSFQDYRYQAYLAQLGKLPSRDVLFLLVLRQVAAAQHITDVEKKGGEIEVAKGEVYLQLLWAFKELEAFFRRTSGVDLRSEYGILWLESDWYVGK
;
A
#
# COMPACT_ATOMS: atom_id res chain seq x y z
N MET A 1 -0.53 -23.60 19.67
CA MET A 1 0.02 -22.79 18.56
C MET A 1 -0.30 -21.33 18.85
N SER A 2 0.68 -20.42 18.91
CA SER A 2 0.38 -19.00 19.17
C SER A 2 -0.46 -18.42 18.04
N ARG A 3 -1.50 -17.64 18.36
CA ARG A 3 -2.31 -16.93 17.37
C ARG A 3 -1.39 -16.01 16.56
N ARG A 4 -1.26 -16.22 15.25
CA ARG A 4 -0.55 -15.29 14.38
C ARG A 4 -1.32 -13.98 14.37
N THR A 5 -0.66 -12.89 14.76
CA THR A 5 -1.19 -11.55 14.65
C THR A 5 -0.67 -10.91 13.37
N LEU A 6 -1.44 -9.97 12.80
CA LEU A 6 -0.97 -9.17 11.66
C LEU A 6 0.42 -8.57 11.95
N SER A 7 0.65 -8.05 13.15
CA SER A 7 1.94 -7.45 13.52
C SER A 7 3.11 -8.45 13.37
N SER A 8 2.98 -9.65 13.93
CA SER A 8 4.04 -10.68 13.87
C SER A 8 4.29 -11.20 12.45
N THR A 9 3.21 -11.39 11.68
CA THR A 9 3.26 -11.81 10.29
C THR A 9 3.92 -10.74 9.43
N TRP A 10 3.55 -9.47 9.63
CA TRP A 10 4.07 -8.34 8.86
C TRP A 10 5.57 -8.11 9.10
N SER A 11 6.03 -8.19 10.35
CA SER A 11 7.47 -8.14 10.64
C SER A 11 8.24 -9.30 9.98
N SER A 12 7.60 -10.46 9.83
CA SER A 12 8.20 -11.61 9.14
C SER A 12 8.28 -11.37 7.63
N PHE A 13 7.23 -10.80 7.02
CA PHE A 13 7.25 -10.35 5.63
C PHE A 13 8.36 -9.34 5.38
N GLU A 14 8.43 -8.28 6.20
CA GLU A 14 9.43 -7.23 6.06
C GLU A 14 10.87 -7.80 6.07
N ARG A 15 11.14 -8.70 7.00
CA ARG A 15 12.45 -9.37 7.09
C ARG A 15 12.76 -10.17 5.81
N LEU A 16 11.80 -10.96 5.32
CA LEU A 16 12.00 -11.79 4.13
C LEU A 16 12.18 -10.95 2.86
N VAL A 17 11.38 -9.90 2.69
CA VAL A 17 11.47 -8.99 1.53
C VAL A 17 12.79 -8.23 1.53
N ARG A 18 13.21 -7.64 2.66
CA ARG A 18 14.52 -6.98 2.77
C ARG A 18 15.69 -7.94 2.49
N GLN A 19 15.58 -9.20 2.89
CA GLN A 19 16.58 -10.22 2.58
C GLN A 19 16.59 -10.62 1.10
N HIS A 20 15.45 -10.58 0.43
CA HIS A 20 15.33 -10.85 -1.00
C HIS A 20 15.93 -9.71 -1.83
N GLY A 21 15.58 -8.45 -1.54
CA GLY A 21 16.12 -7.27 -2.25
C GLY A 21 17.65 -7.12 -2.14
N LYS A 22 18.23 -7.48 -0.99
CA LYS A 22 19.71 -7.49 -0.82
C LYS A 22 20.42 -8.54 -1.67
N SER A 23 19.75 -9.64 -2.05
CA SER A 23 20.34 -10.66 -2.94
C SER A 23 20.25 -10.29 -4.42
N THR A 24 19.28 -9.47 -4.84
CA THR A 24 19.13 -9.08 -6.25
C THR A 24 20.00 -7.87 -6.63
N GLY A 25 20.45 -7.06 -5.66
CA GLY A 25 21.31 -5.90 -5.89
C GLY A 25 22.83 -6.15 -5.90
N LYS A 26 23.28 -7.38 -5.58
CA LYS A 26 24.69 -7.79 -5.78
C LYS A 26 24.74 -8.57 -7.09
N SER A 27 25.48 -8.06 -8.06
CA SER A 27 25.81 -8.77 -9.28
C SER A 27 26.29 -10.19 -8.96
N ASP A 28 25.52 -11.18 -9.41
CA ASP A 28 25.90 -12.58 -9.47
C ASP A 28 27.05 -12.75 -10.48
N ALA A 29 28.25 -12.33 -10.09
CA ALA A 29 29.48 -12.89 -10.62
C ALA A 29 29.80 -14.14 -9.78
N LYS A 30 29.21 -15.27 -10.18
CA LYS A 30 29.36 -16.63 -9.60
C LYS A 30 28.70 -16.86 -8.24
N GLY A 31 27.44 -17.31 -8.23
CA GLY A 31 26.90 -17.98 -7.04
C GLY A 31 25.40 -18.17 -6.92
N THR A 32 24.87 -19.24 -7.53
CA THR A 32 23.66 -19.99 -7.09
C THR A 32 22.28 -19.30 -7.18
N GLY A 33 21.60 -19.49 -8.33
CA GLY A 33 20.15 -19.22 -8.48
C GLY A 33 19.23 -20.01 -7.50
N LYS A 34 19.78 -20.94 -6.72
CA LYS A 34 19.07 -21.74 -5.71
C LYS A 34 18.74 -20.93 -4.43
N ALA A 35 19.56 -19.94 -4.08
CA ALA A 35 19.38 -19.13 -2.86
C ALA A 35 18.29 -18.05 -3.01
N ALA A 36 18.11 -17.50 -4.22
CA ALA A 36 17.01 -16.59 -4.53
C ALA A 36 15.66 -17.33 -4.58
N GLY A 37 15.64 -18.56 -5.13
CA GLY A 37 14.45 -19.43 -5.17
C GLY A 37 13.91 -19.78 -3.77
N GLY A 38 14.78 -20.21 -2.85
CA GLY A 38 14.35 -20.56 -1.48
C GLY A 38 13.77 -19.39 -0.67
N LYS A 39 14.15 -18.14 -0.99
CA LYS A 39 13.59 -16.95 -0.33
C LYS A 39 12.20 -16.60 -0.86
N LEU A 40 11.99 -16.72 -2.17
CA LEU A 40 10.67 -16.52 -2.79
C LEU A 40 9.68 -17.57 -2.28
N GLU A 41 10.12 -18.84 -2.20
CA GLU A 41 9.33 -19.92 -1.62
C GLU A 41 8.94 -19.65 -0.16
N ALA A 42 9.85 -19.08 0.64
CA ALA A 42 9.55 -18.71 2.02
C ALA A 42 8.52 -17.57 2.13
N ILE A 43 8.53 -16.61 1.19
CA ILE A 43 7.51 -15.56 1.10
C ILE A 43 6.16 -16.16 0.72
N ASP A 44 6.10 -16.97 -0.35
CA ASP A 44 4.87 -17.64 -0.78
C ASP A 44 4.28 -18.56 0.29
N GLU A 45 5.14 -19.28 1.02
CA GLU A 45 4.71 -20.12 2.14
C GLU A 45 4.08 -19.27 3.25
N LEU A 46 4.66 -18.11 3.57
CA LEU A 46 4.09 -17.20 4.56
C LEU A 46 2.78 -16.56 4.06
N ILE A 47 2.68 -16.28 2.76
CA ILE A 47 1.45 -15.80 2.10
C ILE A 47 0.33 -16.82 2.23
N ARG A 48 0.55 -18.08 1.82
CA ARG A 48 -0.43 -19.17 1.95
C ARG A 48 -0.91 -19.34 3.39
N LYS A 49 0.04 -19.30 4.32
CA LYS A 49 -0.22 -19.33 5.77
C LYS A 49 -1.03 -18.14 6.30
N SER A 50 -0.87 -16.97 5.68
CA SER A 50 -1.58 -15.75 6.05
C SER A 50 -2.99 -15.72 5.47
N ASN A 51 -3.16 -16.17 4.22
CA ASN A 51 -4.46 -16.32 3.56
C ASN A 51 -5.33 -17.39 4.24
N ALA A 52 -4.73 -18.46 4.76
CA ALA A 52 -5.45 -19.46 5.56
C ALA A 52 -5.83 -18.98 6.98
N SER A 53 -5.45 -17.75 7.36
CA SER A 53 -5.73 -17.18 8.68
C SER A 53 -6.79 -16.07 8.60
N ARG A 54 -7.23 -15.55 9.76
CA ARG A 54 -8.21 -14.44 9.83
C ARG A 54 -7.62 -13.05 9.55
N ILE A 55 -6.37 -12.96 9.09
CA ILE A 55 -5.74 -11.65 8.82
C ILE A 55 -6.46 -10.93 7.67
N GLY A 56 -6.74 -11.63 6.57
CA GLY A 56 -7.45 -11.04 5.42
C GLY A 56 -8.87 -10.59 5.78
N GLU A 57 -9.60 -11.42 6.52
CA GLU A 57 -10.92 -11.11 7.06
C GLU A 57 -10.89 -9.85 7.94
N ALA A 58 -9.94 -9.76 8.89
CA ALA A 58 -9.80 -8.59 9.74
C ALA A 58 -9.47 -7.31 8.96
N LEU A 59 -8.62 -7.40 7.92
CA LEU A 59 -8.34 -6.26 7.05
C LEU A 59 -9.60 -5.80 6.30
N ALA A 60 -10.37 -6.75 5.76
CA ALA A 60 -11.60 -6.45 5.05
C ALA A 60 -12.63 -5.76 5.96
N THR A 61 -12.87 -6.32 7.15
CA THR A 61 -13.81 -5.78 8.13
C THR A 61 -13.46 -4.36 8.58
N LEU A 62 -12.16 -4.06 8.73
CA LEU A 62 -11.72 -2.76 9.24
C LEU A 62 -11.59 -1.68 8.15
N PHE A 63 -11.19 -2.08 6.93
CA PHE A 63 -10.77 -1.10 5.90
C PHE A 63 -11.54 -1.19 4.59
N VAL A 64 -12.36 -2.22 4.35
CA VAL A 64 -13.10 -2.40 3.10
C VAL A 64 -14.61 -2.35 3.34
N HIS A 65 -15.13 -3.16 4.27
CA HIS A 65 -16.56 -3.26 4.55
C HIS A 65 -17.23 -1.95 4.96
N PRO A 66 -16.59 -1.06 5.74
CA PRO A 66 -17.20 0.22 6.11
C PRO A 66 -17.53 1.14 4.94
N TYR A 67 -16.96 0.88 3.75
CA TYR A 67 -17.10 1.70 2.56
C TYR A 67 -18.02 1.07 1.50
N GLY A 68 -19.05 0.33 1.94
CA GLY A 68 -20.08 -0.20 1.04
C GLY A 68 -19.69 -1.46 0.27
N MET A 69 -18.61 -2.15 0.68
CA MET A 69 -18.10 -3.37 0.04
C MET A 69 -18.16 -4.59 0.97
N PRO A 70 -19.32 -4.97 1.55
CA PRO A 70 -19.41 -5.93 2.66
C PRO A 70 -19.01 -7.38 2.30
N GLU A 71 -19.16 -7.78 1.04
CA GLU A 71 -18.82 -9.13 0.58
C GLU A 71 -17.36 -9.25 0.11
N VAL A 72 -16.63 -8.15 0.07
CA VAL A 72 -15.26 -8.12 -0.46
C VAL A 72 -14.28 -8.62 0.59
N THR A 73 -13.35 -9.47 0.17
CA THR A 73 -12.29 -10.02 1.04
C THR A 73 -10.93 -9.42 0.69
N VAL A 74 -9.98 -9.48 1.63
CA VAL A 74 -8.58 -9.10 1.39
C VAL A 74 -7.72 -10.36 1.38
N GLN A 75 -6.87 -10.53 0.35
CA GLN A 75 -5.96 -11.66 0.24
C GLN A 75 -4.56 -11.22 -0.18
N PHE A 76 -3.53 -11.94 0.26
CA PHE A 76 -2.15 -11.72 -0.18
C PHE A 76 -1.88 -12.50 -1.46
N ALA A 77 -1.26 -11.85 -2.44
CA ALA A 77 -1.02 -12.43 -3.76
C ALA A 77 0.24 -13.29 -3.78
N GLU A 78 0.09 -14.56 -4.16
CA GLU A 78 1.21 -15.48 -4.38
C GLU A 78 1.98 -15.17 -5.67
N SER A 79 3.22 -15.64 -5.75
CA SER A 79 3.99 -15.56 -6.97
C SER A 79 3.43 -16.49 -8.05
N VAL A 80 3.49 -16.05 -9.31
CA VAL A 80 3.14 -16.88 -10.47
C VAL A 80 4.44 -17.21 -11.20
N LYS A 81 4.78 -18.50 -11.26
CA LYS A 81 6.05 -18.98 -11.85
C LYS A 81 7.29 -18.28 -11.24
N GLY A 82 7.27 -18.05 -9.93
CA GLY A 82 8.36 -17.43 -9.19
C GLY A 82 8.49 -15.91 -9.40
N LYS A 83 7.47 -15.26 -9.96
CA LYS A 83 7.43 -13.80 -10.12
C LYS A 83 6.22 -13.23 -9.41
N PHE A 84 6.45 -12.20 -8.61
CA PHE A 84 5.37 -11.43 -8.01
C PHE A 84 4.84 -10.38 -9.00
N PRO A 85 3.58 -9.96 -8.86
CA PRO A 85 3.02 -8.89 -9.66
C PRO A 85 3.77 -7.56 -9.53
N ASP A 86 3.54 -6.66 -10.48
CA ASP A 86 4.11 -5.33 -10.53
C ASP A 86 3.25 -4.25 -9.85
N TRP A 87 2.02 -4.56 -9.45
CA TRP A 87 1.17 -3.69 -8.61
C TRP A 87 1.39 -3.94 -7.11
N ASP A 88 0.99 -2.99 -6.26
CA ASP A 88 1.03 -3.13 -4.80
C ASP A 88 -0.31 -3.64 -4.22
N THR A 89 -1.43 -3.12 -4.72
CA THR A 89 -2.79 -3.61 -4.50
C THR A 89 -3.57 -3.62 -5.80
N THR A 90 -4.56 -4.50 -5.91
CA THR A 90 -5.54 -4.45 -7.00
C THR A 90 -6.88 -5.02 -6.53
N TYR A 91 -7.98 -4.59 -7.15
CA TYR A 91 -9.32 -5.12 -6.88
C TYR A 91 -9.79 -5.98 -8.06
N ASP A 92 -10.16 -7.23 -7.78
CA ASP A 92 -10.82 -8.14 -8.71
C ASP A 92 -12.32 -8.14 -8.40
N GLU A 93 -13.08 -7.35 -9.16
CA GLU A 93 -14.53 -7.22 -9.01
C GLU A 93 -15.27 -8.54 -9.25
N THR A 94 -14.77 -9.36 -10.18
CA THR A 94 -15.41 -10.65 -10.50
C THR A 94 -15.31 -11.63 -9.33
N LYS A 95 -14.21 -11.56 -8.56
CA LYS A 95 -14.01 -12.43 -7.40
C LYS A 95 -14.40 -11.78 -6.07
N GLY A 96 -14.63 -10.47 -6.04
CA GLY A 96 -14.82 -9.72 -4.80
C GLY A 96 -13.58 -9.78 -3.90
N VAL A 97 -12.39 -9.62 -4.47
CA VAL A 97 -11.12 -9.72 -3.71
C VAL A 97 -10.25 -8.49 -3.94
N VAL A 98 -9.85 -7.83 -2.86
CA VAL A 98 -8.71 -6.91 -2.85
C VAL A 98 -7.44 -7.74 -2.63
N TRP A 99 -6.61 -7.78 -3.64
CA TRP A 99 -5.32 -8.45 -3.58
C TRP A 99 -4.24 -7.49 -3.08
N VAL A 100 -3.39 -7.99 -2.19
CA VAL A 100 -2.23 -7.28 -1.64
C VAL A 100 -0.97 -8.02 -2.06
N ASN A 101 -0.13 -7.36 -2.85
CA ASN A 101 1.21 -7.84 -3.16
C ASN A 101 2.17 -7.33 -2.10
N VAL A 102 2.60 -8.22 -1.20
CA VAL A 102 3.52 -7.87 -0.12
C VAL A 102 4.80 -7.21 -0.65
N ILE A 103 5.37 -7.70 -1.75
CA ILE A 103 6.56 -7.09 -2.34
C ILE A 103 6.24 -5.69 -2.87
N GLY A 104 5.09 -5.52 -3.52
CA GLY A 104 4.64 -4.23 -4.03
C GLY A 104 4.46 -3.18 -2.93
N VAL A 105 3.97 -3.57 -1.74
CA VAL A 105 3.87 -2.66 -0.58
C VAL A 105 5.26 -2.16 -0.15
N PHE A 106 6.26 -3.04 -0.08
CA PHE A 106 7.62 -2.61 0.26
C PHE A 106 8.29 -1.82 -0.86
N ARG A 107 7.97 -2.10 -2.11
CA ARG A 107 8.42 -1.28 -3.24
C ARG A 107 7.83 0.13 -3.17
N PHE A 108 6.57 0.28 -2.77
CA PHE A 108 5.97 1.61 -2.54
C PHE A 108 6.70 2.37 -1.41
N LEU A 109 7.16 1.70 -0.36
CA LEU A 109 8.02 2.31 0.66
C LEU A 109 9.37 2.77 0.09
N ASP A 110 9.98 1.97 -0.78
CA ASP A 110 11.21 2.34 -1.48
C ASP A 110 10.98 3.53 -2.43
N GLU A 111 9.81 3.62 -3.06
CA GLU A 111 9.39 4.79 -3.87
C GLU A 111 9.26 6.03 -2.99
N CYS A 112 8.66 5.92 -1.80
CA CYS A 112 8.59 7.03 -0.84
C CYS A 112 9.97 7.51 -0.40
N ALA A 113 10.91 6.59 -0.17
CA ALA A 113 12.30 6.93 0.14
C ALA A 113 13.01 7.60 -1.05
N THR A 114 12.75 7.13 -2.27
CA THR A 114 13.28 7.73 -3.50
C THR A 114 12.75 9.14 -3.71
N ALA A 115 11.47 9.39 -3.39
CA ALA A 115 10.85 10.71 -3.48
C ALA A 115 11.59 11.78 -2.65
N VAL A 116 12.09 11.40 -1.46
CA VAL A 116 12.93 12.29 -0.61
C VAL A 116 14.19 12.74 -1.34
N GLU A 117 14.84 11.84 -2.08
CA GLU A 117 16.03 12.16 -2.86
C GLU A 117 15.69 12.97 -4.11
N THR A 118 14.61 12.61 -4.81
CA THR A 118 14.12 13.35 -5.99
C THR A 118 13.83 14.80 -5.67
N LEU A 119 13.22 15.11 -4.53
CA LEU A 119 12.89 16.49 -4.11
C LEU A 119 14.11 17.39 -3.90
N LYS A 120 15.32 16.81 -3.75
CA LYS A 120 16.57 17.57 -3.64
C LYS A 120 17.07 18.04 -5.00
N THR A 121 16.58 17.48 -6.10
CA THR A 121 17.07 17.81 -7.45
C THR A 121 16.24 18.93 -8.10
N PRO A 122 16.83 19.71 -9.03
CA PRO A 122 16.10 20.73 -9.77
C PRO A 122 14.96 20.18 -10.63
N GLU A 123 15.07 18.93 -11.09
CA GLU A 123 14.09 18.25 -11.94
C GLU A 123 12.72 18.13 -11.26
N ALA A 124 12.70 17.89 -9.95
CA ALA A 124 11.45 17.80 -9.18
C ALA A 124 10.64 19.10 -9.16
N ARG A 125 11.26 20.24 -9.49
CA ARG A 125 10.60 21.56 -9.49
C ARG A 125 10.09 21.99 -10.87
N LYS A 126 10.29 21.18 -11.90
CA LYS A 126 9.85 21.49 -13.29
C LYS A 126 8.34 21.40 -13.46
N SER A 127 7.67 20.60 -12.63
CA SER A 127 6.23 20.39 -12.66
C SER A 127 5.69 20.51 -11.25
N PHE A 128 4.76 21.45 -11.05
CA PHE A 128 4.10 21.63 -9.76
C PHE A 128 3.34 20.37 -9.32
N GLN A 129 2.75 19.63 -10.28
CA GLN A 129 2.02 18.40 -9.99
C GLN A 129 2.97 17.28 -9.53
N ASP A 130 4.10 17.12 -10.23
CA ASP A 130 5.08 16.09 -9.86
C ASP A 130 5.74 16.44 -8.51
N TYR A 131 6.06 17.72 -8.30
CA TYR A 131 6.56 18.20 -7.01
C TYR A 131 5.62 17.83 -5.87
N ARG A 132 4.32 18.10 -6.01
CA ARG A 132 3.31 17.79 -4.97
C ARG A 132 3.21 16.31 -4.70
N TYR A 133 3.14 15.49 -5.75
CA TYR A 133 3.07 14.05 -5.60
C TYR A 133 4.29 13.50 -4.87
N GLN A 134 5.50 13.90 -5.30
CA GLN A 134 6.75 13.48 -4.67
C GLN A 134 6.87 13.98 -3.22
N ALA A 135 6.49 15.24 -2.97
CA ALA A 135 6.47 15.82 -1.62
C ALA A 135 5.54 15.03 -0.71
N TYR A 136 4.39 14.58 -1.22
CA TYR A 136 3.46 13.78 -0.45
C TYR A 136 3.96 12.35 -0.21
N LEU A 137 4.52 11.68 -1.23
CA LEU A 137 5.15 10.36 -1.05
C LEU A 137 6.25 10.40 0.03
N ALA A 138 7.08 11.45 0.04
CA ALA A 138 8.10 11.66 1.06
C ALA A 138 7.52 11.80 2.48
N GLN A 139 6.29 12.30 2.62
CA GLN A 139 5.59 12.35 3.91
C GLN A 139 5.02 10.98 4.29
N LEU A 140 4.42 10.26 3.35
CA LEU A 140 3.88 8.92 3.56
C LEU A 140 4.97 7.91 3.97
N GLY A 141 6.21 8.10 3.48
CA GLY A 141 7.38 7.29 3.87
C GLY A 141 7.76 7.35 5.35
N LYS A 142 7.17 8.27 6.14
CA LYS A 142 7.37 8.35 7.60
C LYS A 142 6.50 7.35 8.37
N LEU A 143 5.46 6.82 7.74
CA LEU A 143 4.57 5.84 8.37
C LEU A 143 5.29 4.50 8.58
N PRO A 144 4.96 3.76 9.66
CA PRO A 144 5.37 2.37 9.78
C PRO A 144 4.88 1.55 8.58
N SER A 145 5.67 0.55 8.17
CA SER A 145 5.38 -0.29 7.00
C SER A 145 4.00 -0.95 7.05
N ARG A 146 3.53 -1.28 8.26
CA ARG A 146 2.19 -1.84 8.50
C ARG A 146 1.08 -0.83 8.23
N ASP A 147 1.30 0.42 8.60
CA ASP A 147 0.29 1.46 8.44
C ASP A 147 0.21 1.87 6.95
N VAL A 148 1.31 1.72 6.21
CA VAL A 148 1.32 1.81 4.73
C VAL A 148 0.54 0.66 4.07
N LEU A 149 0.56 -0.55 4.62
CA LEU A 149 -0.35 -1.61 4.14
C LEU A 149 -1.81 -1.15 4.23
N PHE A 150 -2.23 -0.58 5.36
CA PHE A 150 -3.60 -0.09 5.55
C PHE A 150 -3.93 1.04 4.57
N LEU A 151 -2.99 1.96 4.38
CA LEU A 151 -3.10 3.06 3.41
C LEU A 151 -3.37 2.53 1.99
N LEU A 152 -2.61 1.53 1.54
CA LEU A 152 -2.75 1.00 0.18
C LEU A 152 -4.05 0.21 -0.02
N VAL A 153 -4.51 -0.49 1.03
CA VAL A 153 -5.86 -1.10 1.00
C VAL A 153 -6.94 -0.02 0.86
N LEU A 154 -6.87 1.06 1.63
CA LEU A 154 -7.81 2.18 1.52
C LEU A 154 -7.70 2.89 0.16
N ARG A 155 -6.49 3.06 -0.39
CA ARG A 155 -6.30 3.59 -1.75
C ARG A 155 -7.04 2.74 -2.77
N GLN A 156 -6.98 1.41 -2.64
CA GLN A 156 -7.70 0.49 -3.52
C GLN A 156 -9.23 0.59 -3.36
N VAL A 157 -9.72 0.83 -2.14
CA VAL A 157 -11.15 1.10 -1.90
C VAL A 157 -11.56 2.39 -2.60
N ALA A 158 -10.75 3.45 -2.50
CA ALA A 158 -11.01 4.72 -3.18
C ALA A 158 -11.14 4.54 -4.70
N ALA A 159 -10.26 3.74 -5.29
CA ALA A 159 -10.30 3.39 -6.70
C ALA A 159 -11.54 2.56 -7.05
N ALA A 160 -11.84 1.52 -6.28
CA ALA A 160 -12.96 0.61 -6.54
C ALA A 160 -14.34 1.29 -6.38
N GLN A 161 -14.44 2.28 -5.50
CA GLN A 161 -15.67 3.04 -5.25
C GLN A 161 -15.73 4.35 -6.03
N HIS A 162 -14.76 4.61 -6.94
CA HIS A 162 -14.71 5.84 -7.73
C HIS A 162 -14.79 7.13 -6.88
N ILE A 163 -14.28 7.08 -5.65
CA ILE A 163 -14.42 8.17 -4.64
C ILE A 163 -13.81 9.46 -5.15
N THR A 164 -12.77 9.34 -5.97
CA THR A 164 -11.97 10.47 -6.43
C THR A 164 -12.34 10.98 -7.80
N ASP A 165 -13.31 10.35 -8.44
CA ASP A 165 -13.70 10.71 -9.80
C ASP A 165 -14.56 11.96 -9.82
N VAL A 166 -14.43 12.73 -10.89
CA VAL A 166 -15.18 13.97 -11.06
C VAL A 166 -16.34 13.73 -12.02
N GLU A 167 -17.56 13.86 -11.51
CA GLU A 167 -18.75 13.88 -12.36
C GLU A 167 -18.82 15.21 -13.13
N LYS A 168 -18.83 15.13 -14.47
CA LYS A 168 -19.14 16.29 -15.32
C LYS A 168 -20.65 16.50 -15.44
N LYS A 169 -21.06 17.73 -15.79
CA LYS A 169 -22.43 18.04 -16.21
C LYS A 169 -22.80 17.19 -17.43
N GLY A 170 -23.51 16.08 -17.19
CA GLY A 170 -23.81 15.06 -18.19
C GLY A 170 -23.82 13.63 -17.63
N GLY A 171 -23.26 13.42 -16.43
CA GLY A 171 -23.23 12.10 -15.78
C GLY A 171 -22.06 11.21 -16.20
N GLU A 172 -21.17 11.69 -17.08
CA GLU A 172 -19.92 11.00 -17.38
C GLU A 172 -18.93 11.18 -16.24
N ILE A 173 -18.42 10.04 -15.77
CA ILE A 173 -17.36 9.93 -14.77
C ILE A 173 -16.02 9.95 -15.52
N GLU A 174 -15.19 10.96 -15.25
CA GLU A 174 -13.82 11.01 -15.79
C GLU A 174 -12.80 10.83 -14.68
N VAL A 175 -11.79 10.00 -14.98
CA VAL A 175 -10.64 9.80 -14.11
C VAL A 175 -9.91 11.12 -13.92
N ALA A 176 -9.79 11.56 -12.66
CA ALA A 176 -9.17 12.82 -12.33
C ALA A 176 -7.67 12.83 -12.69
N LYS A 177 -7.16 13.96 -13.20
CA LYS A 177 -5.71 14.11 -13.42
C LYS A 177 -4.97 14.00 -12.07
N GLY A 178 -4.03 13.06 -11.98
CA GLY A 178 -3.36 12.77 -10.71
C GLY A 178 -4.20 11.91 -9.77
N GLU A 179 -5.08 11.07 -10.31
CA GLU A 179 -5.94 10.12 -9.60
C GLU A 179 -5.25 9.44 -8.40
N VAL A 180 -4.09 8.83 -8.61
CA VAL A 180 -3.32 8.13 -7.56
C VAL A 180 -3.01 9.07 -6.38
N TYR A 181 -2.67 10.32 -6.66
CA TYR A 181 -2.42 11.32 -5.62
C TYR A 181 -3.68 11.59 -4.80
N LEU A 182 -4.82 11.80 -5.47
CA LEU A 182 -6.11 12.06 -4.80
C LEU A 182 -6.58 10.85 -3.99
N GLN A 183 -6.42 9.64 -4.51
CA GLN A 183 -6.75 8.40 -3.81
C GLN A 183 -5.90 8.23 -2.55
N LEU A 184 -4.60 8.57 -2.62
CA LEU A 184 -3.73 8.54 -1.44
C LEU A 184 -4.08 9.64 -0.43
N LEU A 185 -4.55 10.81 -0.86
CA LEU A 185 -5.03 11.86 0.06
C LEU A 185 -6.27 11.38 0.82
N TRP A 186 -7.24 10.81 0.12
CA TRP A 186 -8.43 10.23 0.72
C TRP A 186 -8.07 9.08 1.68
N ALA A 187 -7.23 8.14 1.21
CA ALA A 187 -6.84 6.98 1.99
C ALA A 187 -6.12 7.37 3.29
N PHE A 188 -5.26 8.40 3.26
CA PHE A 188 -4.58 8.87 4.45
C PHE A 188 -5.55 9.53 5.44
N LYS A 189 -6.49 10.36 4.95
CA LYS A 189 -7.54 10.96 5.79
C LYS A 189 -8.35 9.89 6.54
N GLU A 190 -8.76 8.83 5.84
CA GLU A 190 -9.50 7.73 6.44
C GLU A 190 -8.65 6.91 7.42
N LEU A 191 -7.37 6.72 7.12
CA LEU A 191 -6.43 6.09 8.03
C LEU A 191 -6.26 6.90 9.32
N GLU A 192 -6.11 8.22 9.22
CA GLU A 192 -6.07 9.12 10.38
C GLU A 192 -7.35 9.04 11.21
N ALA A 193 -8.51 9.09 10.55
CA ALA A 193 -9.80 8.95 11.22
C ALA A 193 -9.91 7.60 11.94
N PHE A 194 -9.43 6.52 11.33
CA PHE A 194 -9.40 5.20 11.95
C PHE A 194 -8.54 5.17 13.22
N PHE A 195 -7.29 5.65 13.16
CA PHE A 195 -6.39 5.65 14.32
C PHE A 195 -6.89 6.57 15.44
N ARG A 196 -7.43 7.74 15.09
CA ARG A 196 -8.03 8.66 16.05
C ARG A 196 -9.22 8.03 16.77
N ARG A 197 -10.11 7.34 16.04
CA ARG A 197 -11.28 6.65 16.63
C ARG A 197 -10.92 5.45 17.48
N THR A 198 -9.93 4.66 17.06
CA THR A 198 -9.62 3.36 17.69
C THR A 198 -8.60 3.45 18.82
N SER A 199 -7.68 4.40 18.75
CA SER A 199 -6.55 4.52 19.67
C SER A 199 -6.33 5.93 20.23
N GLY A 200 -7.07 6.93 19.75
CA GLY A 200 -6.85 8.34 20.12
C GLY A 200 -5.58 8.94 19.54
N VAL A 201 -4.85 8.21 18.67
CA VAL A 201 -3.59 8.64 18.08
C VAL A 201 -3.83 9.57 16.90
N ASP A 202 -3.10 10.68 16.87
CA ASP A 202 -3.00 11.57 15.72
C ASP A 202 -1.74 11.21 14.92
N LEU A 203 -1.92 10.61 13.73
CA LEU A 203 -0.79 10.09 12.94
C LEU A 203 0.20 11.19 12.51
N ARG A 204 -0.30 12.40 12.25
CA ARG A 204 0.56 13.52 11.87
C ARG A 204 1.47 13.94 13.00
N SER A 205 0.91 14.02 14.20
CA SER A 205 1.68 14.37 15.40
C SER A 205 2.66 13.26 15.77
N GLU A 206 2.22 12.00 15.71
CA GLU A 206 3.03 10.82 16.06
C GLU A 206 4.24 10.65 15.12
N TYR A 207 4.04 10.82 13.81
CA TYR A 207 5.07 10.55 12.80
C TYR A 207 5.63 11.80 12.13
N GLY A 208 5.27 13.00 12.61
CA GLY A 208 5.76 14.28 12.09
C GLY A 208 5.39 14.52 10.62
N ILE A 209 4.16 14.17 10.22
CA ILE A 209 3.65 14.40 8.86
C ILE A 209 3.09 15.82 8.77
N LEU A 210 3.61 16.61 7.82
CA LEU A 210 3.30 18.04 7.69
C LEU A 210 2.39 18.36 6.49
N TRP A 211 1.85 17.34 5.83
CA TRP A 211 0.97 17.51 4.67
C TRP A 211 -0.48 17.67 5.13
N LEU A 212 -1.09 18.82 4.84
CA LEU A 212 -2.45 19.15 5.28
C LEU A 212 -3.52 18.98 4.19
N GLU A 213 -3.10 18.73 2.94
CA GLU A 213 -4.04 18.70 1.81
C GLU A 213 -5.10 17.59 1.92
N SER A 214 -4.80 16.51 2.64
CA SER A 214 -5.76 15.46 2.96
C SER A 214 -6.98 15.98 3.72
N ASP A 215 -6.88 17.06 4.49
CA ASP A 215 -8.02 17.67 5.19
C ASP A 215 -8.97 18.40 4.24
N TRP A 216 -8.44 18.91 3.13
CA TRP A 216 -9.19 19.68 2.15
C TRP A 216 -9.83 18.77 1.11
N TYR A 217 -9.43 17.51 1.08
CA TYR A 217 -10.03 16.53 0.19
C TYR A 217 -11.39 16.08 0.73
N VAL A 218 -12.43 16.43 -0.03
CA VAL A 218 -13.80 15.94 0.15
C VAL A 218 -14.05 14.96 -0.99
N GLY A 219 -13.64 13.69 -0.77
CA GLY A 219 -14.16 12.59 -1.58
C GLY A 219 -15.67 12.48 -1.36
N LYS A 220 -16.41 12.04 -2.39
CA LYS A 220 -17.86 11.87 -2.28
C LYS A 220 -18.24 10.77 -1.29
#